data_AF-A0A9P6XU54-F1
#
_entry.id   AF-A0A9P6XU54-F1
#
_cell.length_a   1.000
_cell.length_b   1.000
_cell.length_c   1.000
_cell.angle_alpha   90.00
_cell.angle_beta   90.00
_cell.angle_gamma   90.00
#
_symmetry.space_group_name_H-M   'P 1'
#
loop_
_entity.id
_entity.type
_entity.pdbx_description
1 polymer ?
#
loop_
_entity_poly.entity_id
_entity_poly.type
_entity_poly.pdbx_seq_one_letter_code
_entity_poly.pdbx_strand_id
1 'polypeptide(L)'
;MDGGNALSIFWKILQYALLTFGEVLVSATGLEFAYSQAPQAMKGVVMSFWNLTTTIGNLWVLLSNAAVRNDTVTHQIAGTGLSEAAFLMFFFAGFAFIAALAFGWYAKRYRMVDNYRSA
;
A
#
# COMPACT_ATOMS: atom_id res chain seq x y z
N MET A 1 16.55 -30.48 -15.92
CA MET A 1 17.62 -29.49 -16.21
C MET A 1 17.00 -28.36 -17.00
N ASP A 2 16.67 -27.30 -16.26
CA ASP A 2 16.60 -25.89 -16.67
C ASP A 2 15.78 -25.49 -17.90
N GLY A 3 14.46 -25.60 -17.76
CA GLY A 3 13.49 -24.81 -18.55
C GLY A 3 13.51 -23.34 -18.11
N GLY A 4 14.66 -22.69 -18.27
CA GLY A 4 14.93 -21.32 -17.87
C GLY A 4 14.17 -20.32 -18.71
N ASN A 5 12.86 -20.19 -18.51
CA ASN A 5 12.21 -18.92 -18.79
C ASN A 5 12.51 -17.99 -17.60
N ALA A 6 13.78 -17.56 -17.52
CA ALA A 6 14.19 -16.52 -16.59
C ALA A 6 13.23 -15.35 -16.81
N LEU A 7 12.35 -15.09 -15.84
CA LEU A 7 11.53 -13.88 -15.83
C LEU A 7 12.48 -12.73 -16.13
N SER A 8 12.32 -12.17 -17.33
CA SER A 8 13.27 -11.20 -17.87
C SER A 8 13.48 -10.12 -16.82
N ILE A 9 14.73 -9.76 -16.53
CA ILE A 9 15.04 -8.69 -15.57
C ILE A 9 14.25 -7.41 -15.94
N PHE A 10 13.97 -7.21 -17.24
CA PHE A 10 13.09 -6.17 -17.77
C PHE A 10 11.68 -6.18 -17.16
N TRP A 11 11.09 -7.33 -16.89
CA TRP A 11 9.77 -7.42 -16.24
C TRP A 11 9.81 -6.96 -14.77
N LYS A 12 10.91 -7.23 -14.06
CA LYS A 12 11.09 -6.69 -12.70
C LYS A 12 11.26 -5.17 -12.73
N ILE A 13 12.01 -4.64 -13.70
CA ILE A 13 12.18 -3.19 -13.87
C ILE A 13 10.82 -2.50 -14.05
N LEU A 14 9.92 -3.06 -14.86
CA LEU A 14 8.58 -2.51 -15.04
C LEU A 14 7.77 -2.48 -13.74
N GLN A 15 7.84 -3.56 -12.94
CA GLN A 15 7.16 -3.62 -11.64
C GLN A 15 7.71 -2.59 -10.66
N TYR A 16 9.04 -2.42 -10.59
CA TYR A 16 9.67 -1.39 -9.76
C TYR A 16 9.30 0.02 -10.22
N ALA A 17 9.32 0.28 -11.53
CA ALA A 17 8.91 1.57 -12.08
C ALA A 17 7.47 1.92 -11.71
N LEU A 18 6.55 0.96 -11.80
CA LEU A 18 5.15 1.15 -11.41
C LEU A 18 5.01 1.41 -9.90
N LEU A 19 5.74 0.66 -9.07
CA LEU A 19 5.75 0.84 -7.62
C LEU A 19 6.28 2.22 -7.21
N THR A 20 7.43 2.62 -7.74
CA THR A 20 8.03 3.94 -7.48
C THR A 20 7.13 5.07 -7.97
N PHE A 21 6.47 4.91 -9.11
CA PHE A 21 5.53 5.90 -9.59
C PHE A 21 4.34 6.06 -8.64
N GLY A 22 3.78 4.95 -8.14
CA GLY A 22 2.73 4.97 -7.12
C GLY A 22 3.19 5.60 -5.80
N GLU A 23 4.43 5.32 -5.38
CA GLU A 23 5.03 5.91 -4.19
C GLU A 23 5.13 7.43 -4.30
N VAL A 24 5.65 7.96 -5.41
CA VAL A 24 5.74 9.42 -5.62
C VAL A 24 4.34 10.05 -5.62
N LEU A 25 3.37 9.42 -6.27
CA LEU A 25 2.01 9.94 -6.33
C LEU A 25 1.29 9.96 -4.98
N VAL A 26 1.50 8.96 -4.11
CA VAL A 26 0.76 8.87 -2.84
C VAL A 26 1.55 9.44 -1.67
N SER A 27 2.84 9.13 -1.57
CA SER A 27 3.69 9.48 -0.43
C SER A 27 4.02 10.97 -0.42
N ALA A 28 4.56 11.49 -1.53
CA ALA A 28 4.97 12.89 -1.61
C ALA A 28 3.75 13.83 -1.60
N THR A 29 2.75 13.57 -2.44
CA THR A 29 1.56 14.42 -2.53
C THR A 29 0.67 14.31 -1.29
N GLY A 30 0.57 13.11 -0.68
CA GLY A 30 -0.30 12.87 0.47
C GLY A 30 0.17 13.64 1.71
N LEU A 31 1.47 13.68 1.96
CA LEU A 31 2.02 14.44 3.08
C LEU A 31 1.90 15.96 2.86
N GLU A 32 2.18 16.42 1.63
CA GLU A 32 2.02 17.83 1.27
C GLU A 32 0.56 18.30 1.39
N PHE A 33 -0.38 17.47 0.93
CA PHE A 33 -1.81 17.69 1.10
C PHE A 33 -2.23 17.71 2.57
N ALA A 34 -1.75 16.77 3.38
CA ALA A 34 -2.07 16.74 4.81
C ALA A 34 -1.56 18.00 5.53
N TYR A 35 -0.40 18.53 5.13
CA TYR A 35 0.12 19.79 5.66
C TYR A 35 -0.66 21.03 5.19
N SER A 36 -1.24 21.05 3.99
CA SER A 36 -2.06 22.19 3.54
C SER A 36 -3.42 22.25 4.24
N GLN A 37 -3.98 21.09 4.60
CA GLN A 37 -5.26 20.99 5.30
C GLN A 37 -5.14 21.17 6.82
N ALA A 38 -3.95 21.00 7.42
CA ALA A 38 -3.76 21.10 8.86
C ALA A 38 -3.33 22.51 9.32
N PRO A 39 -3.81 23.01 10.48
CA PRO A 39 -3.28 24.23 11.10
C PRO A 39 -1.77 24.13 11.37
N GLN A 40 -1.03 25.24 11.26
CA GLN A 40 0.44 25.28 11.40
C GLN A 40 0.94 24.64 12.72
N ALA A 41 0.20 24.78 13.81
CA ALA A 41 0.53 24.19 15.11
C ALA A 41 0.45 22.66 15.17
N MET A 42 -0.24 22.01 14.22
CA MET A 42 -0.48 20.56 14.22
C MET A 42 0.43 19.78 13.27
N LYS A 43 1.41 20.43 12.62
CA LYS A 43 2.33 19.76 11.67
C LYS A 43 3.06 18.56 12.30
N GLY A 44 3.49 18.66 13.56
CA GLY A 44 4.12 17.53 14.27
C GLY A 44 3.18 16.35 14.49
N VAL A 45 1.89 16.62 14.73
CA VAL A 45 0.85 15.58 14.88
C VAL A 45 0.60 14.89 13.54
N VAL A 46 0.50 15.63 12.44
CA VAL A 46 0.37 15.07 11.08
C VAL A 46 1.54 14.14 10.75
N MET A 47 2.78 14.57 11.02
CA MET A 47 3.96 13.73 10.78
C MET A 47 3.97 12.46 11.66
N SER A 48 3.46 12.57 12.89
CA SER A 48 3.33 11.41 13.80
C SER A 48 2.32 10.39 13.27
N PHE A 49 1.16 10.85 12.78
CA PHE A 49 0.17 9.98 12.13
C PHE A 49 0.68 9.40 10.80
N TRP A 50 1.50 10.15 10.07
CA TRP A 50 2.16 9.65 8.86
C TRP A 50 3.08 8.47 9.18
N ASN A 51 3.94 8.60 10.19
CA ASN A 51 4.79 7.49 10.64
C ASN A 51 3.96 6.30 11.14
N LEU A 52 2.88 6.57 11.87
CA LEU A 52 1.96 5.52 12.32
C LEU A 52 1.33 4.76 11.13
N THR A 53 1.04 5.45 10.03
CA THR A 53 0.52 4.82 8.80
C THR A 53 1.52 3.79 8.26
N THR A 54 2.82 4.12 8.23
CA THR A 54 3.89 3.18 7.86
C THR A 54 3.97 1.99 8.83
N THR A 55 3.84 2.23 10.14
CA THR A 55 3.81 1.15 11.14
C THR A 55 2.63 0.21 10.92
N ILE A 56 1.43 0.74 10.69
CA ILE A 56 0.22 -0.06 10.41
C ILE A 56 0.38 -0.84 9.11
N GLY A 57 0.97 -0.25 8.06
CA GLY A 57 1.28 -0.96 6.81
C GLY A 57 2.16 -2.19 7.04
N ASN A 58 3.23 -2.03 7.83
CA ASN A 58 4.11 -3.16 8.19
C ASN A 58 3.41 -4.19 9.09
N LEU A 59 2.50 -3.77 9.96
CA LEU A 59 1.70 -4.67 10.79
C LEU A 59 0.85 -5.61 9.90
N TRP A 60 0.26 -5.11 8.82
CA TRP A 60 -0.48 -5.96 7.87
C TRP A 60 0.40 -7.00 7.18
N VAL A 61 1.67 -6.66 6.89
CA VAL A 61 2.65 -7.61 6.36
C VAL A 61 2.93 -8.72 7.38
N LEU A 62 3.10 -8.38 8.65
CA LEU A 62 3.31 -9.38 9.70
C LEU A 62 2.07 -10.28 9.90
N LEU A 63 0.88 -9.68 9.95
CA LEU A 63 -0.37 -10.41 10.16
C LEU A 63 -0.69 -11.36 9.00
N SER A 64 -0.50 -10.92 7.76
CA SER A 64 -0.69 -11.79 6.58
C SER A 64 0.30 -12.96 6.55
N ASN A 65 1.57 -12.71 6.88
CA ASN A 65 2.58 -13.78 7.01
C ASN A 65 2.22 -14.78 8.13
N ALA A 66 1.72 -14.29 9.27
CA ALA A 66 1.28 -15.15 10.36
C ALA A 66 0.01 -15.95 9.97
N ALA A 67 -0.91 -15.35 9.22
CA ALA A 67 -2.14 -15.99 8.76
C ALA A 67 -1.86 -17.16 7.80
N VAL A 68 -0.92 -16.99 6.86
CA VAL A 68 -0.53 -18.04 5.91
C VAL A 68 0.13 -19.24 6.60
N ARG A 69 0.67 -19.08 7.82
CA ARG A 69 1.23 -20.20 8.60
C ARG A 69 0.18 -21.05 9.32
N ASN A 70 -1.09 -20.67 9.28
CA ASN A 70 -2.17 -21.45 9.86
C ASN A 70 -2.56 -22.59 8.91
N ASP A 71 -2.60 -23.83 9.41
CA ASP A 71 -2.92 -25.02 8.62
C ASP A 71 -4.20 -24.87 7.78
N THR A 72 -5.22 -24.19 8.30
CA THR A 72 -6.47 -23.93 7.58
C THR A 72 -6.25 -23.10 6.32
N VAL A 73 -5.47 -22.03 6.44
CA VAL A 73 -5.17 -21.11 5.32
C VAL A 73 -4.22 -21.79 4.34
N THR A 74 -3.24 -22.54 4.83
CA THR A 74 -2.32 -23.33 3.98
C THR A 74 -3.08 -24.35 3.14
N HIS A 75 -4.05 -25.07 3.72
CA HIS A 75 -4.90 -26.00 2.99
C HIS A 75 -5.76 -25.31 1.93
N GLN A 76 -6.29 -24.12 2.23
CA GLN A 76 -7.02 -23.31 1.25
C GLN A 76 -6.11 -22.86 0.10
N ILE A 77 -4.89 -22.41 0.39
CA ILE A 77 -3.90 -22.02 -0.61
C ILE A 77 -3.52 -23.21 -1.49
N ALA A 78 -3.29 -24.38 -0.90
CA ALA A 78 -3.03 -25.60 -1.66
C ALA A 78 -4.16 -25.95 -2.64
N GLY A 79 -5.43 -25.69 -2.26
CA GLY A 79 -6.59 -25.85 -3.13
C GLY A 79 -6.65 -24.87 -4.31
N THR A 80 -5.95 -23.73 -4.25
CA THR A 80 -5.87 -22.77 -5.38
C THR A 80 -4.83 -23.16 -6.43
N GLY A 81 -3.91 -24.09 -6.11
CA GLY A 81 -2.80 -24.47 -6.98
C GLY A 81 -1.69 -23.43 -7.10
N LEU A 82 -1.75 -22.33 -6.34
CA LEU A 82 -0.73 -21.28 -6.29
C LEU A 82 0.31 -21.58 -5.19
N SER A 83 1.52 -21.06 -5.36
CA SER A 83 2.49 -21.01 -4.26
C SER A 83 2.06 -19.98 -3.21
N GLU A 84 2.46 -20.17 -1.96
CA GLU A 84 2.20 -19.22 -0.86
C GLU A 84 2.64 -17.79 -1.20
N ALA A 85 3.81 -17.65 -1.85
CA ALA A 85 4.32 -16.36 -2.29
C ALA A 85 3.43 -15.71 -3.37
N ALA A 86 3.00 -16.48 -4.37
CA ALA A 86 2.11 -15.98 -5.42
C ALA A 86 0.75 -15.57 -4.85
N PHE A 87 0.19 -16.38 -3.95
CA PHE A 87 -1.05 -16.07 -3.25
C PHE A 87 -0.96 -14.75 -2.48
N LEU A 88 0.11 -14.54 -1.70
CA LEU A 88 0.35 -13.29 -0.98
C LEU A 88 0.49 -12.09 -1.92
N MET A 89 1.19 -12.22 -3.04
CA MET A 89 1.33 -11.13 -4.01
C MET A 89 -0.04 -10.71 -4.58
N PHE A 90 -0.90 -11.66 -4.95
CA PHE A 90 -2.26 -11.36 -5.41
C PHE A 90 -3.15 -10.81 -4.31
N PHE A 91 -3.02 -11.32 -3.08
CA PHE A 91 -3.72 -10.80 -1.91
C PHE A 91 -3.37 -9.32 -1.68
N PHE A 92 -2.09 -8.96 -1.67
CA PHE A 92 -1.67 -7.57 -1.50
C PHE A 92 -2.08 -6.67 -2.67
N ALA A 93 -2.02 -7.17 -3.90
CA ALA A 93 -2.51 -6.43 -5.07
C ALA A 93 -4.02 -6.13 -4.96
N GLY A 94 -4.82 -7.14 -4.59
CA GLY A 94 -6.26 -6.97 -4.36
C GLY A 94 -6.57 -6.03 -3.19
N PHE A 95 -5.84 -6.18 -2.08
CA PHE A 95 -5.96 -5.30 -0.92
C PHE A 95 -5.66 -3.84 -1.27
N ALA A 96 -4.56 -3.58 -1.99
CA ALA A 96 -4.21 -2.24 -2.46
C ALA A 96 -5.26 -1.66 -3.41
N PHE A 97 -5.81 -2.48 -4.31
CA PHE A 97 -6.88 -2.05 -5.22
C PHE A 97 -8.17 -1.67 -4.48
N ILE A 98 -8.60 -2.49 -3.51
CA ILE A 98 -9.76 -2.18 -2.67
C ILE A 98 -9.51 -0.91 -1.85
N ALA A 99 -8.31 -0.75 -1.28
CA ALA A 99 -7.94 0.46 -0.55
C ALA A 99 -7.98 1.70 -1.46
N ALA A 100 -7.52 1.59 -2.70
CA ALA A 100 -7.59 2.67 -3.69
C ALA A 100 -9.04 3.03 -4.05
N LEU A 101 -9.93 2.05 -4.20
CA LEU A 101 -11.36 2.29 -4.42
C LEU A 101 -12.03 2.96 -3.22
N ALA A 102 -11.75 2.49 -2.01
CA ALA A 102 -12.26 3.07 -0.78
C ALA A 102 -11.77 4.51 -0.60
N PHE A 103 -10.49 4.77 -0.88
CA PHE A 103 -9.91 6.11 -0.87
C PHE A 103 -10.58 7.01 -1.92
N GLY A 104 -10.74 6.53 -3.16
CA GLY A 104 -11.42 7.27 -4.22
C GLY A 104 -12.88 7.60 -3.88
N TRP A 105 -13.59 6.69 -3.18
CA TRP A 105 -14.94 6.96 -2.71
C TRP A 105 -14.97 8.00 -1.59
N TYR A 106 -14.07 7.90 -0.62
CA TYR A 106 -13.96 8.88 0.47
C TYR A 106 -13.56 10.27 -0.06
N ALA A 107 -12.60 10.32 -0.99
CA ALA A 107 -12.12 11.55 -1.60
C ALA A 107 -13.24 12.33 -2.31
N LYS A 108 -14.21 11.64 -2.93
CA LYS A 108 -15.39 12.30 -3.54
C LYS A 108 -16.27 13.05 -2.53
N ARG A 109 -16.23 12.66 -1.25
CA ARG A 109 -17.00 13.30 -0.17
C ARG A 109 -16.18 14.30 0.64
N TYR A 110 -14.86 14.34 0.42
CA TYR A 110 -13.98 15.20 1.19
C TYR A 110 -14.05 16.65 0.69
N ARG A 111 -14.37 17.60 1.57
CA ARG A 111 -14.39 19.02 1.25
C ARG A 111 -13.02 19.63 1.56
N MET A 112 -12.35 20.13 0.54
CA MET A 112 -11.07 20.83 0.68
C MET A 112 -11.27 22.11 1.51
N VAL A 113 -10.53 22.24 2.61
CA VAL A 113 -10.47 23.45 3.44
C VAL A 113 -9.00 23.80 3.60
N ASP A 114 -8.54 24.71 2.74
CA ASP A 114 -7.14 25.08 2.66
C ASP A 114 -6.77 26.08 3.76
N ASN A 115 -5.83 25.73 4.63
CA ASN A 115 -5.36 26.57 5.72
C ASN A 115 -4.04 27.30 5.37
N TYR A 116 -3.50 27.09 4.16
CA TYR A 116 -2.22 27.67 3.74
C TYR A 116 -2.26 29.20 3.54
N ARG A 117 -3.45 29.78 3.37
CA ARG A 117 -3.64 31.20 2.98
C ARG A 117 -4.03 32.17 4.10
N SER A 118 -4.04 31.73 5.37
CA SER A 118 -4.31 32.62 6.51
C SER A 118 -3.00 32.98 7.23
N ALA A 119 -2.11 33.67 6.52
CA ALA A 119 -0.97 34.42 7.07
C ALA A 119 -0.60 35.53 6.11
#